data_AF-A0A914FB11-F1
#
_entry.id   AF-A0A914FB11-F1
#
_cell.length_a   1.000
_cell.length_b   1.000
_cell.length_c   1.000
_cell.angle_alpha   90.00
_cell.angle_beta   90.00
_cell.angle_gamma   90.00
#
_symmetry.space_group_name_H-M   'P 1'
#
loop_
_entity.id
_entity.type
_entity.pdbx_description
1 polymer ?
#
loop_
_entity_poly.entity_id
_entity_poly.type
_entity_poly.pdbx_seq_one_letter_code
_entity_poly.pdbx_strand_id
1 'polypeptide(L)' 'MEHQGITVLYIIVDGKNSILKMNYTTFEGGKPKMTPYISVFPFSFYTLVRSIDTLPGTLAEAIRQWFEMAMQE' A
#
# COMPACT_ATOMS: atom_id res chain seq x y z
N MET A 1 7.77 14.53 -4.68
CA MET A 1 8.06 15.45 -3.57
C MET A 1 8.80 14.63 -2.52
N GLU A 2 10.10 14.42 -2.75
CA GLU A 2 11.01 13.86 -1.77
C GLU A 2 11.49 15.02 -0.90
N HIS A 3 11.00 15.09 0.33
CA HIS A 3 11.68 15.86 1.38
C HIS A 3 12.52 14.87 2.18
N GLN A 4 13.79 15.25 2.35
CA GLN A 4 14.86 14.51 2.98
C GLN A 4 14.43 13.92 4.34
N GLY A 5 14.52 12.60 4.49
CA GLY A 5 14.46 11.89 5.77
C GLY A 5 13.09 11.41 6.26
N ILE A 6 12.00 11.55 5.49
CA ILE A 6 10.66 11.10 5.90
C ILE A 6 10.20 9.90 5.05
N THR A 7 9.93 8.77 5.71
CA THR A 7 9.28 7.60 5.10
C THR A 7 7.83 7.51 5.56
N VAL A 8 6.91 7.31 4.62
CA VAL A 8 5.48 7.14 4.90
C VAL A 8 5.08 5.71 4.54
N LEU A 9 4.56 4.97 5.52
CA LEU A 9 3.95 3.65 5.32
C LEU A 9 2.42 3.80 5.28
N TYR A 10 1.79 3.34 4.20
CA TYR A 10 0.33 3.30 4.09
C TYR A 10 -0.22 1.99 4.62
N ILE A 11 -1.01 2.05 5.68
CA ILE A 11 -1.68 0.87 6.25
C ILE A 11 -3.10 0.83 5.69
N ILE A 12 -3.34 -0.15 4.83
CA ILE A 12 -4.64 -0.36 4.22
C ILE A 12 -5.42 -1.31 5.10
N VAL A 13 -6.42 -0.78 5.82
CA VAL A 13 -7.34 -1.60 6.62
C VAL A 13 -8.36 -2.24 5.67
N ASP A 14 -8.26 -3.56 5.55
CA ASP A 14 -9.03 -4.36 4.60
C ASP A 14 -10.08 -5.19 5.33
N GLY A 15 -11.28 -5.27 4.76
CA GLY A 15 -12.41 -5.94 5.40
C GLY A 15 -13.31 -6.65 4.39
N LYS A 16 -14.62 -6.69 4.67
CA LYS A 16 -15.60 -7.32 3.76
C LYS A 16 -15.55 -6.74 2.34
N ASN A 17 -15.41 -5.42 2.23
CA ASN A 17 -15.26 -4.73 0.95
C ASN A 17 -13.78 -4.57 0.62
N SER A 18 -13.16 -5.67 0.19
CA SER A 18 -11.71 -5.72 0.06
C SER A 18 -11.19 -4.83 -1.06
N ILE A 19 -10.10 -4.10 -0.80
CA ILE A 19 -9.41 -3.29 -1.81
C ILE A 19 -8.92 -4.14 -2.99
N LEU A 20 -8.63 -5.42 -2.75
CA LEU A 20 -8.20 -6.36 -3.79
C LEU A 20 -9.32 -6.69 -4.79
N LYS A 21 -10.58 -6.41 -4.41
CA LYS A 21 -11.75 -6.56 -5.28
C LYS A 21 -12.13 -5.24 -5.95
N MET A 22 -11.51 -4.12 -5.57
CA MET A 22 -11.77 -2.82 -6.18
C MET A 22 -11.12 -2.74 -7.55
N ASN A 23 -11.86 -2.17 -8.50
CA ASN A 23 -11.36 -1.85 -9.82
C ASN A 23 -11.41 -0.35 -10.04
N TYR A 24 -10.37 0.16 -10.65
CA TYR A 24 -10.30 1.48 -11.24
C TYR A 24 -10.66 1.38 -12.72
N THR A 25 -11.67 2.14 -13.15
CA THR A 25 -12.10 2.15 -14.55
C THR A 25 -11.49 3.35 -15.27
N THR A 26 -10.70 3.09 -16.31
CA THR A 26 -10.30 4.11 -17.29
C THR A 26 -11.07 3.93 -18.59
N PHE A 27 -11.12 4.98 -19.40
CA PHE A 27 -11.67 4.91 -20.76
C PHE A 27 -10.53 5.12 -21.76
N GLU A 28 -10.20 4.07 -22.51
CA GLU A 28 -9.21 4.12 -23.59
C GLU A 28 -9.97 4.01 -24.92
N GLY A 29 -9.94 5.05 -25.76
CA GLY A 29 -10.66 5.08 -27.04
C GLY A 29 -12.18 4.91 -26.91
N GLY A 30 -12.78 5.39 -25.80
CA GLY A 30 -14.21 5.29 -25.53
C GLY A 30 -14.68 3.94 -24.99
N LYS A 31 -13.78 2.97 -24.78
CA LYS A 31 -14.09 1.67 -24.18
C LYS A 31 -13.65 1.63 -22.71
N PRO A 32 -14.50 1.12 -21.79
CA PRO A 32 -14.12 0.97 -20.40
C PRO A 32 -13.06 -0.13 -20.26
N LYS A 33 -12.01 0.18 -19.49
CA LYS A 33 -10.95 -0.74 -19.10
C LYS A 33 -10.90 -0.79 -17.58
N MET A 34 -11.14 -1.97 -17.02
CA MET A 34 -11.06 -2.20 -15.58
C MET A 34 -9.66 -2.67 -15.22
N THR A 35 -9.03 -1.96 -14.29
CA THR A 35 -7.72 -2.30 -13.74
C THR A 35 -7.88 -2.52 -12.23
N PRO A 36 -7.32 -3.59 -11.64
CA PRO A 36 -7.32 -3.76 -10.19
C PRO A 36 -6.75 -2.52 -9.52
N TYR A 37 -7.46 -1.93 -8.56
CA TYR A 37 -7.03 -0.66 -7.95
C TYR A 37 -5.64 -0.79 -7.30
N ILE A 38 -5.35 -1.97 -6.72
CA ILE A 38 -4.07 -2.23 -6.07
C ILE A 38 -2.86 -2.17 -7.03
N SER A 39 -3.04 -2.47 -8.32
CA SER A 39 -1.94 -2.41 -9.30
C SER A 39 -1.61 -0.98 -9.73
N VAL A 40 -2.48 -0.02 -9.44
CA VAL A 40 -2.31 1.40 -9.73
C VAL A 40 -2.27 2.25 -8.45
N PHE A 41 -2.06 1.61 -7.30
CA PHE A 41 -2.01 2.30 -6.02
C PHE A 41 -0.83 3.28 -6.00
N PRO A 42 -1.04 4.57 -5.65
CA PRO A 42 -0.08 5.64 -5.95
C PRO A 42 1.12 5.71 -4.99
N PHE A 43 1.25 4.75 -4.06
CA PHE A 43 2.29 4.76 -3.03
C PHE A 43 3.07 3.45 -3.03
N SER A 44 4.41 3.56 -2.95
CA SER A 44 5.31 2.40 -3.03
C SER A 44 5.35 1.57 -1.74
N PHE A 45 5.17 2.21 -0.58
CA PHE A 45 5.21 1.53 0.72
C PHE A 45 3.80 1.41 1.29
N TYR A 46 3.22 0.23 1.15
CA TYR A 46 1.94 -0.08 1.77
C TYR A 46 1.90 -1.51 2.31
N THR A 47 1.01 -1.74 3.26
CA THR A 47 0.68 -3.07 3.78
C THR A 47 -0.82 -3.23 3.94
N LEU A 48 -1.30 -4.46 3.82
CA LEU A 48 -2.71 -4.81 3.93
C LEU A 48 -2.97 -5.46 5.30
N VAL A 49 -3.83 -4.87 6.11
CA VAL A 49 -4.16 -5.36 7.45
C VAL A 49 -5.64 -5.73 7.50
N ARG A 50 -5.92 -7.03 7.66
CA ARG A 50 -7.29 -7.58 7.75
C ARG A 50 -7.77 -7.83 9.17
N SER A 51 -6.84 -8.02 10.10
CA SER A 51 -7.13 -8.13 11.52
C SER A 51 -6.32 -7.08 12.27
N ILE A 52 -6.98 -6.37 13.19
CA ILE A 52 -6.29 -5.39 14.03
C ILE A 52 -5.27 -6.06 14.95
N ASP A 53 -5.45 -7.34 15.26
CA ASP A 53 -4.55 -8.11 16.12
C ASP A 53 -3.16 -8.30 15.48
N THR A 54 -3.07 -8.27 14.14
CA THR A 54 -1.80 -8.42 13.43
C THR A 54 -1.08 -7.09 13.23
N LEU A 55 -1.77 -5.96 13.43
CA LEU A 55 -1.23 -4.61 13.20
C LEU A 55 0.07 -4.34 13.99
N PRO A 56 0.18 -4.66 15.30
CA PRO A 56 1.42 -4.41 16.04
C PRO A 56 2.62 -5.15 15.45
N GLY A 57 2.43 -6.42 15.05
CA GLY A 57 3.48 -7.23 14.43
C GLY A 57 3.89 -6.69 13.06
N THR A 58 2.92 -6.37 12.21
CA THR A 58 3.16 -5.79 10.88
C THR A 58 3.90 -4.46 10.97
N LEU A 59 3.58 -3.61 11.95
CA LEU A 59 4.30 -2.37 12.20
C LEU A 59 5.74 -2.62 12.65
N ALA A 60 5.96 -3.57 13.57
CA ALA A 60 7.30 -3.92 14.03
C ALA A 60 8.19 -4.42 12.87
N GLU A 61 7.64 -5.25 11.99
CA GLU A 61 8.35 -5.73 10.80
C GLU A 61 8.66 -4.59 9.82
N ALA A 62 7.70 -3.70 9.55
CA ALA A 62 7.90 -2.58 8.63
C ALA A 62 8.96 -1.61 9.14
N ILE A 63 8.98 -1.33 10.45
CA ILE A 63 10.01 -0.51 11.09
C ILE A 63 11.38 -1.20 10.98
N ARG A 64 11.46 -2.52 11.22
CA ARG A 64 12.72 -3.28 11.05
C ARG A 64 13.24 -3.19 9.61
N GLN A 65 12.37 -3.42 8.62
CA GLN A 65 12.73 -3.33 7.21
C GLN A 65 13.23 -1.92 6.85
N TRP A 66 12.56 -0.87 7.35
CA TRP A 66 13.01 0.50 7.16
C TRP A 66 14.39 0.76 7.76
N PHE A 67 14.66 0.27 8.99
CA PHE A 67 15.99 0.39 9.60
C PHE A 67 17.07 -0.32 8.79
N GLU A 68 16.79 -1.52 8.28
CA GLU A 68 17.74 -2.28 7.45
C GLU A 68 18.08 -1.54 6.15
N MET A 69 17.08 -0.94 5.51
CA MET A 69 17.28 -0.12 4.31
C MET A 69 18.04 1.16 4.63
N ALA A 70 17.68 1.87 5.70
CA ALA A 70 18.29 3.13 6.08
C ALA A 70 19.75 2.98 6.57
N MET A 71 20.12 1.81 7.10
CA MET A 71 21.49 1.50 7.54
C MET A 71 22.36 0.85 6.45
N GLN A 72 21.82 0.62 5.26
CA GLN A 72 22.56 0.11 4.10
C GLN A 72 23.15 1.20 3.20
N GLU A 73 22.92 2.47 3.52
CA GLU A 73 23.54 3.65 2.89
C GLU A 73 24.76 4.17 3.67
#